data_AF-A0A554VPF4-F1
#
_entry.id   AF-A0A554VPF4-F1
#
_cell.length_a   1.000
_cell.length_b   1.000
_cell.length_c   1.000
_cell.angle_alpha   90.00
_cell.angle_beta   90.00
_cell.angle_gamma   90.00
#
_symmetry.space_group_name_H-M   'P 1'
#
loop_
_entity.id
_entity.type
_entity.pdbx_description
1 polymer ?
#
loop_
_entity_poly.entity_id
_entity_poly.type
_entity_poly.pdbx_seq_one_letter_code
_entity_poly.pdbx_strand_id
1 'polypeptide(L)'
;MKKIYTVALLCLLLIASSCKTNTENNASKETEANHVVETTNVDAQMVISTATGEKIGGFTLDPLTIYAGGNKHTSKNKPDKHKFYTNGSMVYEVKFKSEGFKLRDKNSELLWKIKIYPDKIKISNNEENENAFEIKRYEDKIKIKRNEEELYAIQLGSSSVIINDEALYQLSSDQDSYAYAILAIKEIPEDQKIFILAELLSQLQ
;
A
#
# COMPACT_ATOMS: atom_id res chain seq x y z
N MET A 1 -53.07 -17.12 -22.20
CA MET A 1 -51.61 -17.12 -21.98
C MET A 1 -51.03 -18.36 -22.66
N LYS A 2 -50.23 -18.15 -23.71
CA LYS A 2 -49.71 -19.21 -24.59
C LYS A 2 -48.41 -19.80 -24.01
N LYS A 3 -48.28 -21.12 -24.04
CA LYS A 3 -46.99 -21.83 -23.96
C LYS A 3 -46.93 -22.78 -25.14
N ILE A 4 -45.94 -22.61 -26.00
CA ILE A 4 -45.56 -23.59 -27.04
C ILE A 4 -44.04 -23.62 -27.04
N TYR A 5 -43.47 -24.81 -26.81
CA TYR A 5 -42.07 -25.15 -27.00
C TYR A 5 -41.96 -26.05 -28.24
N THR A 6 -41.04 -25.74 -29.13
CA THR A 6 -40.53 -26.64 -30.19
C THR A 6 -39.15 -26.13 -30.57
N VAL A 7 -38.08 -26.72 -30.04
CA VAL A 7 -37.22 -27.74 -30.71
C VAL A 7 -36.74 -27.27 -32.08
N ALA A 8 -35.46 -26.92 -32.18
CA ALA A 8 -34.74 -26.79 -33.44
C ALA A 8 -33.48 -27.68 -33.38
N LEU A 9 -33.43 -28.61 -34.33
CA LEU A 9 -32.47 -29.68 -34.51
C LEU A 9 -31.43 -29.26 -35.57
N LEU A 10 -30.16 -29.42 -35.20
CA LEU A 10 -28.97 -29.84 -35.97
C LEU A 10 -28.88 -29.52 -37.49
N CYS A 11 -27.75 -28.95 -37.90
CA CYS A 11 -26.98 -29.49 -39.03
C CYS A 11 -25.49 -29.12 -38.96
N LEU A 12 -24.66 -30.16 -39.07
CA LEU A 12 -23.21 -30.18 -39.22
C LEU A 12 -22.74 -29.56 -40.55
N LEU A 13 -21.53 -29.02 -40.60
CA LEU A 13 -20.60 -29.20 -41.71
C LEU A 13 -19.14 -28.97 -41.27
N LEU A 14 -18.33 -30.02 -41.45
CA LEU A 14 -16.89 -30.13 -41.23
C LEU A 14 -16.11 -29.62 -42.45
N ILE A 15 -14.99 -28.92 -42.27
CA ILE A 15 -13.82 -29.11 -43.16
C ILE A 15 -12.46 -28.80 -42.47
N ALA A 16 -11.66 -29.87 -42.39
CA ALA A 16 -10.20 -30.07 -42.50
C ALA A 16 -9.12 -29.01 -42.10
N SER A 17 -8.27 -29.46 -41.15
CA SER A 17 -6.80 -29.60 -41.19
C SER A 17 -5.90 -28.50 -41.77
N SER A 18 -5.00 -27.97 -40.92
CA SER A 18 -3.56 -27.89 -41.24
C SER A 18 -2.71 -27.72 -39.98
N CYS A 19 -2.02 -28.79 -39.57
CA CYS A 19 -0.85 -28.70 -38.71
C CYS A 19 0.34 -28.26 -39.58
N LYS A 20 1.01 -27.18 -39.20
CA LYS A 20 2.34 -26.86 -39.71
C LYS A 20 3.27 -26.67 -38.53
N THR A 21 4.17 -27.62 -38.38
CA THR A 21 5.36 -27.55 -37.53
C THR A 21 6.27 -26.43 -38.00
N ASN A 22 6.83 -25.68 -37.05
CA ASN A 22 8.13 -25.04 -37.20
C ASN A 22 8.77 -24.94 -35.81
N THR A 23 9.73 -25.82 -35.57
CA THR A 23 10.75 -25.69 -34.54
C THR A 23 11.86 -24.84 -35.14
N GLU A 24 12.09 -23.65 -34.61
CA GLU A 24 13.41 -23.03 -34.62
C GLU A 24 13.68 -22.40 -33.25
N ASN A 25 14.77 -22.87 -32.66
CA ASN A 25 15.41 -22.33 -31.48
C ASN A 25 15.76 -20.87 -31.70
N ASN A 26 15.47 -20.00 -30.73
CA ASN A 26 16.38 -18.90 -30.45
C ASN A 26 16.43 -18.59 -28.97
N ALA A 27 17.66 -18.47 -28.51
CA ALA A 27 18.08 -18.35 -27.13
C ALA A 27 17.37 -17.20 -26.42
N SER A 28 16.88 -17.51 -25.22
CA SER A 28 16.52 -16.54 -24.21
C SER A 28 17.76 -15.71 -23.89
N LYS A 29 17.82 -14.51 -24.45
CA LYS A 29 18.69 -13.46 -23.94
C LYS A 29 18.01 -12.94 -22.68
N GLU A 30 18.32 -13.56 -21.55
CA GLU A 30 18.13 -12.95 -20.23
C GLU A 30 18.84 -11.60 -20.28
N THR A 31 18.05 -10.56 -20.53
CA THR A 31 18.45 -9.21 -20.20
C THR A 31 18.08 -9.10 -18.73
N GLU A 32 19.03 -9.44 -17.87
CA GLU A 32 19.10 -8.86 -16.53
C GLU A 32 19.03 -7.35 -16.72
N ALA A 33 17.82 -6.82 -16.66
CA ALA A 33 17.61 -5.42 -16.37
C ALA A 33 18.13 -5.25 -14.95
N ASN A 34 19.41 -4.90 -14.83
CA ASN A 34 19.93 -4.20 -13.68
C ASN A 34 19.01 -2.99 -13.48
N HIS A 35 18.03 -3.17 -12.61
CA HIS A 35 17.27 -2.07 -12.05
C HIS A 35 18.29 -1.33 -11.20
N VAL A 36 19.01 -0.40 -11.83
CA VAL A 36 19.73 0.63 -11.12
C VAL A 36 18.65 1.34 -10.33
N VAL A 37 18.57 1.02 -9.04
CA VAL A 37 17.80 1.80 -8.09
C VAL A 37 18.48 3.14 -8.08
N GLU A 38 17.90 4.08 -8.83
CA GLU A 38 18.28 5.47 -8.76
C GLU A 38 18.11 5.86 -7.30
N THR A 39 19.24 6.10 -6.61
CA THR A 39 19.25 6.50 -5.21
C THR A 39 18.45 7.78 -5.08
N THR A 40 17.18 7.65 -4.69
CA THR A 40 16.30 8.78 -4.45
C THR A 40 16.97 9.67 -3.41
N ASN A 41 17.28 10.90 -3.77
CA ASN A 41 17.80 11.88 -2.83
C ASN A 41 16.63 12.31 -1.93
N VAL A 42 16.38 11.53 -0.87
CA VAL A 42 15.29 11.77 0.09
C VAL A 42 15.74 12.85 1.06
N ASP A 43 15.38 14.10 0.76
CA ASP A 43 15.46 15.24 1.68
C ASP A 43 14.13 15.36 2.44
N ALA A 44 14.00 14.55 3.50
CA ALA A 44 12.77 14.41 4.29
C ALA A 44 13.07 14.48 5.78
N GLN A 45 12.13 15.02 6.56
CA GLN A 45 12.16 14.99 8.03
C GLN A 45 12.19 13.54 8.55
N MET A 46 11.42 12.67 7.90
CA MET A 46 11.33 11.25 8.22
C MET A 46 11.74 10.44 6.99
N VAL A 47 12.87 9.73 7.09
CA VAL A 47 13.36 8.76 6.11
C VAL A 47 13.09 7.34 6.61
N ILE A 48 12.58 6.50 5.70
CA ILE A 48 12.34 5.07 5.90
C ILE A 48 13.34 4.31 5.02
N SER A 49 14.07 3.38 5.63
CA SER A 49 15.03 2.54 4.94
C SER A 49 14.74 1.06 5.20
N THR A 50 15.18 0.18 4.31
CA THR A 50 15.18 -1.26 4.57
C THR A 50 16.13 -1.61 5.73
N ALA A 51 16.09 -2.86 6.18
CA ALA A 51 17.01 -3.40 7.16
C ALA A 51 18.49 -3.27 6.76
N THR A 52 18.80 -3.24 5.45
CA THR A 52 20.17 -3.10 4.92
C THR A 52 20.60 -1.62 4.77
N GLY A 53 19.72 -0.67 5.08
CA GLY A 53 19.98 0.77 4.99
C GLY A 53 19.65 1.40 3.64
N GLU A 54 19.04 0.67 2.71
CA GLU A 54 18.55 1.22 1.45
C GLU A 54 17.35 2.15 1.70
N LYS A 55 17.42 3.40 1.27
CA LYS A 55 16.33 4.38 1.43
C LYS A 55 15.20 4.07 0.46
N ILE A 56 14.02 3.76 1.00
CA ILE A 56 12.82 3.46 0.18
C ILE A 56 11.85 4.64 0.08
N GLY A 57 12.01 5.64 0.94
CA GLY A 57 11.21 6.85 0.90
C GLY A 57 11.18 7.61 2.21
N GLY A 58 10.16 8.43 2.39
CA GLY A 58 10.04 9.30 3.54
C GLY A 58 9.01 10.40 3.37
N PHE A 59 8.91 11.30 4.36
CA PHE A 59 8.03 12.45 4.30
C PHE A 59 8.51 13.59 5.20
N THR A 60 8.02 14.79 4.89
CA THR A 60 8.05 15.99 5.74
C THR A 60 6.61 16.40 5.98
N LEU A 61 6.24 16.73 7.23
CA LEU A 61 4.84 17.05 7.56
C LEU A 61 4.46 18.52 7.31
N ASP A 62 5.44 19.43 7.33
CA ASP A 62 5.21 20.86 7.10
C ASP A 62 6.30 21.49 6.20
N PRO A 63 6.02 21.79 4.91
CA PRO A 63 4.80 21.43 4.19
C PRO A 63 4.75 19.93 3.88
N LEU A 64 3.54 19.35 3.88
CA LEU A 64 3.34 17.92 3.64
C LEU A 64 3.88 17.49 2.27
N THR A 65 5.00 16.77 2.29
CA THR A 65 5.74 16.28 1.12
C THR A 65 6.09 14.82 1.35
N ILE A 66 5.86 13.96 0.36
CA ILE A 66 6.11 12.52 0.44
C ILE A 66 7.11 12.11 -0.64
N TYR A 67 8.07 11.27 -0.28
CA TYR A 67 8.99 10.61 -1.19
C TYR A 67 8.66 9.13 -1.19
N ALA A 68 8.14 8.62 -2.31
CA ALA A 68 7.66 7.25 -2.42
C ALA A 68 7.76 6.77 -3.88
N GLY A 69 8.19 5.51 -4.07
CA GLY A 69 8.34 4.92 -5.41
C GLY A 69 9.26 5.72 -6.33
N GLY A 70 10.38 6.22 -5.80
CA GLY A 70 11.35 7.05 -6.55
C GLY A 70 10.89 8.48 -6.87
N ASN A 71 9.70 8.88 -6.43
CA ASN A 71 9.10 10.16 -6.81
C ASN A 71 8.90 11.09 -5.59
N LYS A 72 9.02 12.41 -5.83
CA LYS A 72 8.59 13.45 -4.90
C LYS A 72 7.11 13.80 -5.17
N HIS A 73 6.31 13.76 -4.13
CA HIS A 73 4.89 14.07 -4.14
C HIS A 73 4.62 15.30 -3.28
N THR A 74 4.04 16.33 -3.88
CA THR A 74 3.62 17.55 -3.17
C THR A 74 2.12 17.52 -2.92
N SER A 75 1.67 17.99 -1.77
CA SER A 75 0.26 18.04 -1.45
C SER A 75 -0.39 19.39 -1.80
N LYS A 76 -1.67 19.35 -2.18
CA LYS A 76 -2.60 20.49 -2.12
C LYS A 76 -3.61 20.22 -1.02
N ASN A 77 -3.55 21.00 0.04
CA ASN A 77 -4.30 20.74 1.27
C ASN A 77 -5.61 21.51 1.33
N LYS A 78 -6.65 20.84 1.79
CA LYS A 78 -7.94 21.41 2.18
C LYS A 78 -8.36 20.81 3.52
N PRO A 79 -9.24 21.48 4.28
CA PRO A 79 -9.66 20.98 5.59
C PRO A 79 -10.25 19.57 5.58
N ASP A 80 -10.87 19.16 4.46
CA ASP A 80 -11.52 17.84 4.33
C ASP A 80 -10.67 16.79 3.59
N LYS A 81 -9.52 17.18 3.02
CA LYS A 81 -8.70 16.29 2.19
C LYS A 81 -7.35 16.89 1.80
N HIS A 82 -6.41 16.00 1.54
CA HIS A 82 -5.16 16.29 0.85
C HIS A 82 -5.14 15.60 -0.52
N LYS A 83 -4.61 16.28 -1.53
CA LYS A 83 -4.37 15.70 -2.86
C LYS A 83 -2.89 15.72 -3.18
N PHE A 84 -2.34 14.58 -3.54
CA PHE A 84 -0.92 14.41 -3.83
C PHE A 84 -0.67 14.40 -5.33
N TYR A 85 0.36 15.13 -5.74
CA TYR A 85 0.75 15.30 -7.13
C TYR A 85 2.22 14.96 -7.32
N THR A 86 2.52 14.25 -8.40
CA THR A 86 3.88 14.12 -8.97
C THR A 86 3.82 14.49 -10.44
N ASN A 87 4.85 15.20 -10.94
CA ASN A 87 4.95 15.61 -12.34
C ASN A 87 3.67 16.28 -12.89
N GLY A 88 3.02 17.10 -12.06
CA GLY A 88 1.77 17.81 -12.41
C GLY A 88 0.49 16.96 -12.42
N SER A 89 0.59 15.64 -12.22
CA SER A 89 -0.55 14.71 -12.21
C SER A 89 -0.93 14.30 -10.79
N MET A 90 -2.23 14.24 -10.50
CA MET A 90 -2.72 13.76 -9.22
C MET A 90 -2.58 12.24 -9.15
N VAL A 91 -2.01 11.71 -8.07
CA VAL A 91 -1.81 10.26 -7.87
C VAL A 91 -2.70 9.69 -6.77
N TYR A 92 -2.85 10.43 -5.66
CA TYR A 92 -3.66 10.01 -4.53
C TYR A 92 -4.47 11.17 -3.95
N GLU A 93 -5.64 10.85 -3.41
CA GLU A 93 -6.41 11.71 -2.52
C GLU A 93 -6.50 11.04 -1.15
N VAL A 94 -6.16 11.78 -0.09
CA VAL A 94 -6.49 11.42 1.28
C VAL A 94 -7.70 12.23 1.69
N LYS A 95 -8.83 11.56 1.92
CA LYS A 95 -10.10 12.20 2.30
C LYS A 95 -10.39 11.98 3.78
N PHE A 96 -10.45 13.06 4.53
CA PHE A 96 -10.71 13.01 5.97
C PHE A 96 -12.16 12.72 6.30
N LYS A 97 -12.34 12.06 7.43
CA LYS A 97 -13.60 11.67 8.07
C LYS A 97 -13.47 11.89 9.57
N SER A 98 -14.60 11.88 10.28
CA SER A 98 -14.61 12.10 11.73
C SER A 98 -13.81 11.05 12.52
N GLU A 99 -13.73 9.82 12.00
CA GLU A 99 -13.07 8.69 12.67
C GLU A 99 -11.77 8.25 11.98
N GLY A 100 -11.17 9.10 11.13
CA GLY A 100 -9.97 8.75 10.36
C GLY A 100 -10.06 9.23 8.92
N PHE A 101 -9.64 8.42 7.95
CA PHE A 101 -9.52 8.86 6.57
C PHE A 101 -9.58 7.73 5.55
N LYS A 102 -9.63 8.10 4.27
CA LYS A 102 -9.57 7.18 3.13
C LYS A 102 -8.45 7.58 2.21
N LEU A 103 -7.58 6.65 1.85
CA LEU A 103 -6.68 6.78 0.70
C LEU A 103 -7.45 6.36 -0.56
N ARG A 104 -7.40 7.20 -1.57
CA ARG A 104 -8.04 7.00 -2.87
C ARG A 104 -7.05 7.20 -4.00
N ASP A 105 -7.28 6.51 -5.09
CA ASP A 105 -6.48 6.65 -6.30
C ASP A 105 -6.81 7.96 -7.07
N LYS A 106 -6.18 8.13 -8.24
CA LYS A 106 -6.42 9.26 -9.14
C LYS A 106 -7.86 9.38 -9.66
N ASN A 107 -8.60 8.26 -9.70
CA ASN A 107 -9.99 8.18 -10.14
C ASN A 107 -10.97 8.34 -8.97
N SER A 108 -10.48 8.62 -7.76
CA SER A 108 -11.26 8.68 -6.52
C SER A 108 -11.84 7.34 -6.05
N GLU A 109 -11.31 6.22 -6.54
CA GLU A 109 -11.62 4.87 -6.09
C GLU A 109 -10.94 4.60 -4.74
N LEU A 110 -11.60 3.85 -3.85
CA LEU A 110 -11.05 3.51 -2.54
C LEU A 110 -9.87 2.54 -2.70
N LEU A 111 -8.74 2.89 -2.09
CA LEU A 111 -7.61 1.98 -1.92
C LEU A 111 -7.60 1.44 -0.49
N TRP A 112 -7.65 2.34 0.49
CA TRP A 112 -7.64 1.99 1.90
C TRP A 112 -8.55 2.91 2.71
N LYS A 113 -9.28 2.33 3.64
CA LYS A 113 -10.04 3.01 4.68
C LYS A 113 -9.33 2.80 6.01
N ILE A 114 -9.02 3.91 6.66
CA ILE A 114 -8.32 3.94 7.94
C ILE A 114 -9.29 4.49 8.98
N LYS A 115 -9.55 3.73 10.03
CA LYS A 115 -10.27 4.18 11.22
C LYS A 115 -9.32 4.26 12.40
N ILE A 116 -9.33 5.40 13.08
CA ILE A 116 -8.52 5.68 14.25
C ILE A 116 -9.45 5.63 15.47
N TYR A 117 -9.11 4.75 16.41
CA TYR A 117 -9.76 4.62 17.70
C TYR A 117 -8.75 4.99 18.80
N PRO A 118 -9.20 5.29 20.03
CA PRO A 118 -8.30 5.62 21.13
C PRO A 118 -7.25 4.54 21.43
N ASP A 119 -7.58 3.26 21.24
CA ASP A 119 -6.71 2.13 21.58
C ASP A 119 -6.19 1.34 20.36
N LYS A 120 -6.62 1.69 19.14
CA LYS A 120 -6.27 0.93 17.94
C LYS A 120 -6.47 1.70 16.64
N ILE A 121 -5.82 1.22 15.59
CA ILE A 121 -6.07 1.64 14.20
C ILE A 121 -6.63 0.44 13.43
N LYS A 122 -7.69 0.65 12.66
CA LYS A 122 -8.21 -0.34 11.71
C LYS A 122 -7.95 0.09 10.27
N ILE A 123 -7.49 -0.84 9.44
CA ILE A 123 -7.17 -0.59 8.03
C ILE A 123 -7.81 -1.67 7.14
N SER A 124 -8.61 -1.28 6.17
CA SER A 124 -9.28 -2.19 5.22
C SER A 124 -9.23 -1.64 3.79
N ASN A 125 -9.35 -2.50 2.79
CA ASN A 125 -9.42 -2.13 1.37
C ASN A 125 -10.86 -2.07 0.81
N ASN A 126 -11.86 -1.97 1.69
CA ASN A 126 -13.28 -1.93 1.34
C ASN A 126 -14.02 -0.86 2.16
N GLU A 127 -15.22 -0.49 1.70
CA GLU A 127 -16.02 0.60 2.27
C GLU A 127 -16.70 0.21 3.59
N GLU A 128 -16.94 -1.08 3.79
CA GLU A 128 -17.68 -1.72 4.88
C GLU A 128 -16.78 -1.94 6.11
N ASN A 129 -15.45 -1.85 5.91
CA ASN A 129 -14.42 -2.13 6.90
C ASN A 129 -14.37 -3.60 7.36
N GLU A 130 -14.75 -4.51 6.45
CA GLU A 130 -14.66 -5.96 6.63
C GLU A 130 -13.21 -6.44 6.53
N ASN A 131 -12.87 -7.51 7.26
CA ASN A 131 -11.53 -8.13 7.26
C ASN A 131 -10.38 -7.12 7.50
N ALA A 132 -10.64 -6.07 8.29
CA ALA A 132 -9.66 -5.04 8.56
C ALA A 132 -8.47 -5.58 9.36
N PHE A 133 -7.28 -5.08 9.05
CA PHE A 133 -6.15 -5.17 9.96
C PHE A 133 -6.42 -4.31 11.17
N GLU A 134 -6.17 -4.84 12.36
CA GLU A 134 -6.25 -4.13 13.63
C GLU A 134 -4.84 -4.00 14.21
N ILE A 135 -4.34 -2.77 14.28
CA ILE A 135 -3.08 -2.41 14.92
C ILE A 135 -3.40 -1.93 16.33
N LYS A 136 -2.86 -2.60 17.35
CA LYS A 136 -3.10 -2.25 18.76
C LYS A 136 -1.83 -2.38 19.59
N ARG A 137 -1.58 -1.40 20.46
CA ARG A 137 -0.50 -1.43 21.45
C ARG A 137 -0.92 -2.28 22.66
N TYR A 138 0.01 -3.11 23.11
CA TYR A 138 -0.02 -3.90 24.34
C TYR A 138 1.18 -3.47 25.22
N GLU A 139 1.28 -3.98 26.44
CA GLU A 139 2.31 -3.54 27.41
C GLU A 139 3.75 -3.61 26.87
N ASP A 140 4.08 -4.66 26.12
CA ASP A 140 5.44 -4.96 25.66
C ASP A 140 5.63 -4.85 24.14
N LYS A 141 4.54 -4.76 23.38
CA LYS A 141 4.58 -4.86 21.90
C LYS A 141 3.36 -4.26 21.24
N ILE A 142 3.43 -4.13 19.92
CA ILE A 142 2.28 -3.86 19.07
C ILE A 142 1.90 -5.15 18.36
N LYS A 143 0.60 -5.43 18.26
CA LYS A 143 0.11 -6.57 17.50
C LYS A 143 -0.69 -6.08 16.31
N ILE A 144 -0.52 -6.76 15.18
CA ILE A 144 -1.41 -6.66 14.03
C ILE A 144 -2.25 -7.92 13.96
N LYS A 145 -3.55 -7.76 14.02
CA LYS A 145 -4.52 -8.85 13.90
C LYS A 145 -5.41 -8.68 12.67
N ARG A 146 -5.92 -9.78 12.14
CA ARG A 146 -7.02 -9.79 11.18
C ARG A 146 -7.92 -10.98 11.52
N ASN A 147 -9.23 -10.76 11.61
CA ASN A 147 -10.19 -11.83 11.97
C ASN A 147 -9.80 -12.56 13.27
N GLU A 148 -9.36 -11.79 14.28
CA GLU A 148 -8.88 -12.27 15.59
C GLU A 148 -7.56 -13.05 15.58
N GLU A 149 -7.06 -13.44 14.40
CA GLU A 149 -5.75 -14.06 14.20
C GLU A 149 -4.63 -13.01 14.30
N GLU A 150 -3.57 -13.33 15.04
CA GLU A 150 -2.36 -12.52 15.12
C GLU A 150 -1.46 -12.81 13.92
N LEU A 151 -1.22 -11.79 13.10
CA LEU A 151 -0.37 -11.89 11.91
C LEU A 151 1.07 -11.50 12.21
N TYR A 152 1.23 -10.44 13.01
CA TYR A 152 2.53 -9.84 13.29
C TYR A 152 2.59 -9.37 14.74
N ALA A 153 3.70 -9.69 15.42
CA ALA A 153 4.13 -9.05 16.65
C ALA A 153 5.25 -8.08 16.33
N ILE A 154 5.08 -6.81 16.72
CA ILE A 154 5.97 -5.71 16.36
C ILE A 154 6.60 -5.15 17.62
N GLN A 155 7.93 -5.13 17.61
CA GLN A 155 8.73 -4.41 18.59
C GLN A 155 9.23 -3.14 17.92
N LEU A 156 8.91 -1.99 18.51
CA LEU A 156 9.51 -0.71 18.10
C LEU A 156 10.79 -0.53 18.92
N GLY A 157 11.92 -0.60 18.24
CA GLY A 157 13.18 -0.07 18.79
C GLY A 157 13.21 1.45 18.66
N SER A 158 14.27 2.09 19.17
CA SER A 158 14.43 3.55 19.07
C SER A 158 14.47 4.06 17.63
N SER A 159 14.73 3.21 16.64
CA SER A 159 14.81 3.61 15.23
C SER A 159 14.55 2.44 14.26
N SER A 160 13.85 1.40 14.70
CA SER A 160 13.66 0.18 13.90
C SER A 160 12.29 -0.45 14.10
N VAL A 161 11.71 -0.95 13.02
CA VAL A 161 10.50 -1.78 13.04
C VAL A 161 10.91 -3.24 12.92
N ILE A 162 10.78 -3.99 14.02
CA ILE A 162 11.11 -5.41 14.10
C ILE A 162 9.81 -6.21 14.11
N ILE A 163 9.69 -7.20 13.22
CA ILE A 163 8.51 -8.04 13.06
C ILE A 163 8.94 -9.48 13.32
N ASN A 164 8.33 -10.14 14.31
CA ASN A 164 8.66 -11.53 14.66
C ASN A 164 10.19 -11.75 14.80
N ASP A 165 10.86 -10.80 15.48
CA ASP A 165 12.31 -10.76 15.72
C ASP A 165 13.22 -10.51 14.49
N GLU A 166 12.64 -10.16 13.34
CA GLU A 166 13.37 -9.73 12.14
C GLU A 166 13.21 -8.22 11.91
N ALA A 167 14.33 -7.50 11.81
CA ALA A 167 14.29 -6.08 11.45
C ALA A 167 13.85 -5.93 9.99
N LEU A 168 12.75 -5.21 9.74
CA LEU A 168 12.24 -4.99 8.38
C LEU A 168 12.59 -3.58 7.87
N TYR A 169 12.47 -2.58 8.75
CA TYR A 169 12.71 -1.19 8.41
C TYR A 169 13.53 -0.46 9.47
N GLN A 170 14.33 0.50 9.00
CA GLN A 170 15.01 1.50 9.82
C GLN A 170 14.34 2.86 9.62
N LEU A 171 14.17 3.58 10.72
CA LEU A 171 13.54 4.89 10.79
C LEU A 171 14.59 5.91 11.21
N SER A 172 14.62 7.07 10.58
CA SER A 172 15.49 8.20 11.00
C SER A 172 14.93 9.04 12.15
N SER A 173 13.69 8.77 12.58
CA SER A 173 13.05 9.39 13.74
C SER A 173 13.05 8.41 14.92
N ASP A 174 13.14 8.97 16.13
CA ASP A 174 13.01 8.29 17.41
C ASP A 174 11.65 8.49 18.08
N GLN A 175 10.70 9.12 17.37
CA GLN A 175 9.34 9.29 17.87
C GLN A 175 8.73 7.92 18.21
N ASP A 176 8.12 7.79 19.39
CA ASP A 176 7.39 6.57 19.75
C ASP A 176 5.95 6.65 19.22
N SER A 177 5.68 5.98 18.08
CA SER A 177 4.33 5.89 17.53
C SER A 177 4.02 4.50 17.02
N TYR A 178 2.94 3.89 17.54
CA TYR A 178 2.48 2.60 17.03
C TYR A 178 1.94 2.67 15.60
N ALA A 179 1.77 3.86 15.02
CA ALA A 179 1.43 4.03 13.61
C ALA A 179 2.50 3.42 12.68
N TYR A 180 3.77 3.35 13.10
CA TYR A 180 4.84 2.70 12.31
C TYR A 180 4.56 1.22 12.02
N ALA A 181 3.72 0.57 12.82
CA ALA A 181 3.30 -0.80 12.58
C ALA A 181 2.63 -1.01 11.21
N ILE A 182 2.07 0.04 10.59
CA ILE A 182 1.51 -0.06 9.24
C ILE A 182 2.53 -0.57 8.21
N LEU A 183 3.82 -0.30 8.44
CA LEU A 183 4.90 -0.74 7.56
C LEU A 183 4.96 -2.28 7.45
N ALA A 184 4.53 -3.00 8.49
CA ALA A 184 4.53 -4.46 8.52
C ALA A 184 3.44 -5.11 7.64
N ILE A 185 2.41 -4.37 7.22
CA ILE A 185 1.29 -4.92 6.47
C ILE A 185 1.69 -5.12 5.01
N LYS A 186 2.01 -6.37 4.61
CA LYS A 186 2.52 -6.71 3.28
C LYS A 186 1.54 -6.42 2.14
N GLU A 187 0.24 -6.47 2.41
CA GLU A 187 -0.81 -6.25 1.42
C GLU A 187 -1.00 -4.79 1.04
N ILE A 188 -0.49 -3.85 1.83
CA ILE A 188 -0.45 -2.43 1.45
C ILE A 188 0.78 -2.23 0.57
N PRO A 189 0.63 -1.73 -0.68
CA PRO A 189 1.77 -1.39 -1.52
C PRO A 189 2.74 -0.43 -0.83
N GLU A 190 4.05 -0.61 -1.07
CA GLU A 190 5.08 0.10 -0.32
C GLU A 190 4.97 1.62 -0.42
N ASP A 191 4.67 2.13 -1.61
CA ASP A 191 4.42 3.54 -1.84
C ASP A 191 3.24 4.04 -0.99
N GLN A 192 2.13 3.33 -0.99
CA GLN A 192 0.91 3.66 -0.24
C GLN A 192 1.12 3.67 1.26
N LYS A 193 1.97 2.78 1.80
CA LYS A 193 2.32 2.77 3.23
C LYS A 193 2.85 4.12 3.69
N ILE A 194 3.67 4.78 2.88
CA ILE A 194 4.29 6.07 3.22
C ILE A 194 3.23 7.18 3.27
N PHE A 195 2.28 7.20 2.32
CA PHE A 195 1.14 8.13 2.36
C PHE A 195 0.28 7.95 3.59
N ILE A 196 -0.07 6.70 3.91
CA ILE A 196 -0.92 6.42 5.06
C ILE A 196 -0.19 6.76 6.36
N LEU A 197 1.11 6.42 6.47
CA LEU A 197 1.91 6.70 7.65
C LEU A 197 2.07 8.21 7.91
N ALA A 198 2.39 9.00 6.88
CA ALA A 198 2.51 10.45 7.00
C ALA A 198 1.22 11.08 7.56
N GLU A 199 0.07 10.67 7.02
CA GLU A 199 -1.24 11.18 7.44
C GLU A 199 -1.67 10.69 8.82
N LEU A 200 -1.36 9.44 9.17
CA LEU A 200 -1.58 8.91 10.52
C LEU A 200 -0.80 9.74 11.54
N LEU A 201 0.49 9.98 11.31
CA LEU A 201 1.32 10.75 12.24
C LEU A 201 0.87 12.21 12.31
N SER A 202 0.44 12.82 11.20
CA SER A 202 -0.13 14.17 11.21
C SER A 202 -1.43 14.28 12.03
N GLN A 203 -2.20 13.20 12.16
CA GLN A 203 -3.47 13.18 12.93
C GLN A 203 -3.31 12.73 14.38
N LEU A 204 -2.18 12.13 14.74
CA LEU A 204 -1.89 11.61 16.08
C LEU A 204 -1.01 12.55 16.92
N GLN A 205 -0.57 13.67 16.35
CA GLN A 205 0.07 14.79 17.06
C GLN A 205 -0.96 15.63 17.80
#